data_AF-A0A849YBS0-F1
#
_entry.id   AF-A0A849YBS0-F1
#
_cell.length_a   1.000
_cell.length_b   1.000
_cell.length_c   1.000
_cell.angle_alpha   90.00
_cell.angle_beta   90.00
_cell.angle_gamma   90.00
#
_symmetry.space_group_name_H-M   'P 1'
#
loop_
_entity.id
_entity.type
_entity.pdbx_description
1 polymer ?
#
loop_
_entity_poly.entity_id
_entity_poly.type
_entity_poly.pdbx_seq_one_letter_code
_entity_poly.pdbx_strand_id
1 'polypeptide(L)'
;RWKATSAQAAAFRLGIPFTGHPMFGHDIIYTHPMSCGAAIGRAAERDFLAFVSSVSALEGGVYLSVGSAVMSPMIFEKALSMARNVARQEGRRIAGHRLAVVDLAKSAWDWTRGEPPEEHPDYYLRFNKTFSRMGGTLRYLSLDNRDFLLALWRELAAPTPPSAPLQVH
;
A
#
# COMPACT_ATOMS: atom_id res chain seq x y z
N ARG A 1 15.10 6.21 -24.43
CA ARG A 1 16.00 5.94 -23.28
C ARG A 1 15.22 5.68 -21.98
N TRP A 2 14.38 6.59 -21.50
CA TRP A 2 13.68 6.49 -20.21
C TRP A 2 12.60 5.39 -20.09
N LYS A 3 12.00 4.96 -21.22
CA LYS A 3 10.98 3.90 -21.22
C LYS A 3 11.52 2.53 -20.79
N ALA A 4 12.81 2.24 -21.00
CA ALA A 4 13.40 0.96 -20.63
C ALA A 4 13.50 0.80 -19.10
N THR A 5 13.70 1.91 -18.38
CA THR A 5 13.91 1.96 -16.92
C THR A 5 12.69 2.47 -16.14
N SER A 6 11.56 2.72 -16.81
CA SER A 6 10.32 3.18 -16.17
C SER A 6 9.55 2.00 -15.57
N ALA A 7 9.10 2.15 -14.32
CA ALA A 7 8.26 1.17 -13.64
C ALA A 7 6.91 0.98 -14.36
N GLN A 8 6.29 2.05 -14.84
CA GLN A 8 5.02 1.99 -15.59
C GLN A 8 5.20 1.23 -16.91
N ALA A 9 6.28 1.50 -17.63
CA ALA A 9 6.59 0.81 -18.88
C ALA A 9 6.90 -0.67 -18.64
N ALA A 10 7.56 -1.02 -17.53
CA ALA A 10 7.79 -2.41 -17.15
C ALA A 10 6.48 -3.12 -16.79
N ALA A 11 5.62 -2.49 -15.98
CA ALA A 11 4.30 -3.03 -15.63
C ALA A 11 3.46 -3.31 -16.89
N PHE A 12 3.43 -2.36 -17.83
CA PHE A 12 2.75 -2.55 -19.12
C PHE A 12 3.29 -3.75 -19.92
N ARG A 13 4.62 -3.89 -20.04
CA ARG A 13 5.24 -5.02 -20.76
C ARG A 13 4.95 -6.37 -20.09
N LEU A 14 4.86 -6.39 -18.76
CA LEU A 14 4.63 -7.60 -17.97
C LEU A 14 3.14 -7.91 -17.75
N GLY A 15 2.23 -7.05 -18.24
CA GLY A 15 0.79 -7.21 -17.99
C GLY A 15 0.39 -7.04 -16.51
N ILE A 16 1.22 -6.37 -15.71
CA ILE A 16 0.94 -6.10 -14.30
C ILE A 16 0.08 -4.84 -14.19
N PRO A 17 -1.05 -4.88 -13.47
CA PRO A 17 -1.87 -3.69 -13.24
C PRO A 17 -1.05 -2.56 -12.60
N PHE A 18 -1.16 -1.37 -13.18
CA PHE A 18 -0.56 -0.14 -12.64
C PHE A 18 -1.64 0.95 -12.64
N THR A 19 -1.83 1.60 -11.49
CA THR A 19 -2.90 2.58 -11.28
C THR A 19 -2.32 3.91 -10.79
N GLY A 20 -2.93 5.01 -11.19
CA GLY A 20 -2.66 6.36 -10.71
C GLY A 20 -3.85 6.91 -9.94
N HIS A 21 -3.60 7.50 -8.77
CA HIS A 21 -4.65 8.03 -7.91
C HIS A 21 -4.45 9.54 -7.70
N PRO A 22 -4.94 10.39 -8.61
CA PRO A 22 -4.73 11.82 -8.52
C PRO A 22 -5.52 12.42 -7.33
N MET A 23 -4.96 13.46 -6.71
CA MET A 23 -5.47 14.06 -5.48
C MET A 23 -5.33 15.58 -5.46
N PHE A 24 -6.44 16.29 -5.24
CA PHE A 24 -6.44 17.73 -4.99
C PHE A 24 -5.58 18.08 -3.77
N GLY A 25 -4.74 19.10 -3.89
CA GLY A 25 -3.79 19.50 -2.85
C GLY A 25 -2.49 18.68 -2.81
N HIS A 26 -2.34 17.67 -3.68
CA HIS A 26 -1.07 16.99 -3.92
C HIS A 26 -0.54 17.26 -5.31
N ASP A 27 -1.35 17.03 -6.34
CA ASP A 27 -0.86 17.08 -7.70
C ASP A 27 -0.85 18.50 -8.24
N ILE A 28 0.28 18.91 -8.83
CA ILE A 28 0.40 20.23 -9.48
C ILE A 28 -0.46 20.35 -10.74
N ILE A 29 -0.93 19.24 -11.30
CA ILE A 29 -1.70 19.22 -12.56
C ILE A 29 -2.96 20.09 -12.49
N TYR A 30 -3.53 20.30 -11.29
CA TYR A 30 -4.75 21.07 -11.11
C TYR A 30 -4.58 22.57 -11.33
N THR A 31 -3.36 23.10 -11.33
CA THR A 31 -3.09 24.52 -11.61
C THR A 31 -2.95 24.81 -13.10
N HIS A 32 -2.86 23.77 -13.95
CA HIS A 32 -2.66 23.92 -15.37
C HIS A 32 -3.98 24.25 -16.10
N PRO A 33 -4.02 25.21 -17.06
CA PRO A 33 -5.25 25.59 -17.77
C PRO A 33 -5.95 24.45 -18.51
N MET A 34 -5.20 23.45 -18.95
CA MET A 34 -5.74 22.23 -19.60
C MET A 34 -6.27 21.18 -18.61
N SER A 35 -6.18 21.42 -17.29
CA SER A 35 -6.70 20.48 -16.31
C SER A 35 -8.21 20.34 -16.44
N CYS A 36 -8.68 19.11 -16.65
CA CYS A 36 -10.09 18.80 -16.75
C CYS A 36 -10.47 17.83 -15.63
N GLY A 37 -11.09 18.35 -14.57
CA GLY A 37 -11.48 17.56 -13.40
C GLY A 37 -12.37 16.36 -13.76
N ALA A 38 -13.28 16.51 -14.73
CA ALA A 38 -14.12 15.42 -15.20
C ALA A 38 -13.33 14.30 -15.89
N ALA A 39 -12.32 14.64 -16.70
CA ALA A 39 -11.47 13.65 -17.36
C ALA A 39 -10.55 12.94 -16.35
N ILE A 40 -9.91 13.70 -15.45
CA ILE A 40 -9.06 13.17 -14.39
C ILE A 40 -9.87 12.25 -13.46
N GLY A 41 -11.07 12.67 -13.04
CA GLY A 41 -11.94 11.90 -12.17
C GLY A 41 -12.36 10.56 -12.77
N ARG A 42 -12.75 10.54 -14.06
CA ARG A 42 -13.08 9.28 -14.75
C ARG A 42 -11.90 8.30 -14.82
N ALA A 43 -10.70 8.81 -15.08
CA ALA A 43 -9.50 7.97 -15.09
C ALA A 43 -9.16 7.46 -13.68
N ALA A 44 -9.23 8.34 -12.68
CA ALA A 44 -8.97 8.02 -11.27
C ALA A 44 -9.92 6.95 -10.73
N GLU A 45 -11.21 7.04 -11.06
CA GLU A 45 -12.22 6.06 -10.63
C GLU A 45 -11.96 4.68 -11.26
N ARG A 46 -11.66 4.63 -12.56
CA ARG A 46 -11.28 3.39 -13.24
C ARG A 46 -10.06 2.75 -12.58
N ASP A 47 -9.03 3.54 -12.31
CA ASP A 47 -7.81 3.09 -11.66
C ASP A 47 -8.07 2.63 -10.22
N PHE A 48 -8.92 3.34 -9.47
CA PHE A 48 -9.35 2.93 -8.14
C PHE A 48 -10.06 1.57 -8.16
N LEU A 49 -11.00 1.35 -9.09
CA LEU A 49 -11.69 0.07 -9.20
C LEU A 49 -10.76 -1.08 -9.62
N ALA A 50 -9.78 -0.82 -10.49
CA ALA A 50 -8.73 -1.80 -10.82
C ALA A 50 -7.88 -2.15 -9.58
N PHE A 51 -7.56 -1.17 -8.74
CA PHE A 51 -6.89 -1.38 -7.47
C PHE A 51 -7.77 -2.16 -6.47
N VAL A 52 -9.07 -1.84 -6.36
CA VAL A 52 -10.03 -2.61 -5.54
C VAL A 52 -10.09 -4.07 -5.99
N SER A 53 -10.09 -4.34 -7.30
CA SER A 53 -10.03 -5.70 -7.83
C SER A 53 -8.77 -6.44 -7.37
N SER A 54 -7.60 -5.80 -7.37
CA SER A 54 -6.36 -6.39 -6.84
C SER A 54 -6.45 -6.63 -5.33
N VAL A 55 -7.02 -5.69 -4.56
CA VAL A 55 -7.24 -5.84 -3.11
C VAL A 55 -8.24 -6.95 -2.77
N SER A 56 -9.17 -7.26 -3.68
CA SER A 56 -10.11 -8.37 -3.50
C SER A 56 -9.45 -9.76 -3.44
N ALA A 57 -8.24 -9.87 -3.97
CA ALA A 57 -7.40 -11.07 -3.94
C ALA A 57 -6.32 -11.03 -2.83
N LEU A 58 -6.40 -10.09 -1.87
CA LEU A 58 -5.36 -9.86 -0.87
C LEU A 58 -5.35 -10.88 0.29
N GLU A 59 -6.29 -11.82 0.35
CA GLU A 59 -6.33 -12.81 1.43
C GLU A 59 -5.00 -13.57 1.57
N GLY A 60 -4.41 -13.58 2.77
CA GLY A 60 -3.08 -14.15 3.03
C GLY A 60 -1.90 -13.43 2.36
N GLY A 61 -2.17 -12.39 1.57
CA GLY A 61 -1.21 -11.63 0.79
C GLY A 61 -0.49 -10.54 1.58
N VAL A 62 0.24 -9.70 0.85
CA VAL A 62 1.03 -8.59 1.42
C VAL A 62 0.66 -7.29 0.73
N TYR A 63 0.35 -6.27 1.51
CA TYR A 63 0.30 -4.89 1.05
C TYR A 63 1.57 -4.17 1.50
N LEU A 64 2.24 -3.52 0.56
CA LEU A 64 3.48 -2.79 0.81
C LEU A 64 3.26 -1.30 0.52
N SER A 65 3.42 -0.47 1.55
CA SER A 65 3.37 0.99 1.48
C SER A 65 4.77 1.55 1.65
N VAL A 66 5.38 2.09 0.59
CA VAL A 66 6.73 2.66 0.63
C VAL A 66 6.67 4.17 0.45
N GLY A 67 7.10 4.94 1.45
CA GLY A 67 7.23 6.39 1.39
C GLY A 67 5.93 7.16 1.14
N SER A 68 4.78 6.60 1.51
CA SER A 68 3.48 7.22 1.25
C SER A 68 2.66 7.36 2.54
N ALA A 69 2.91 8.44 3.27
CA ALA A 69 2.18 8.78 4.50
C ALA A 69 0.74 9.27 4.28
N VAL A 70 0.33 9.64 3.06
CA VAL A 70 -1.01 10.22 2.80
C VAL A 70 -1.85 9.35 1.87
N MET A 71 -1.39 9.13 0.64
CA MET A 71 -2.20 8.50 -0.40
C MET A 71 -2.46 7.01 -0.12
N SER A 72 -1.40 6.25 0.15
CA SER A 72 -1.44 4.81 0.44
C SER A 72 -2.44 4.41 1.54
N PRO A 73 -2.40 4.94 2.78
CA PRO A 73 -3.38 4.58 3.80
C PRO A 73 -4.80 4.94 3.36
N MET A 74 -4.98 6.08 2.70
CA MET A 74 -6.30 6.54 2.29
C MET A 74 -6.89 5.65 1.20
N ILE A 75 -6.17 5.38 0.11
CA ILE A 75 -6.70 4.58 -1.00
C ILE A 75 -6.93 3.12 -0.58
N PHE A 76 -6.01 2.57 0.22
CA PHE A 76 -6.08 1.19 0.67
C PHE A 76 -7.24 0.95 1.63
N GLU A 77 -7.52 1.87 2.56
CA GLU A 77 -8.67 1.75 3.47
C GLU A 77 -9.99 1.63 2.70
N LYS A 78 -10.19 2.48 1.69
CA LYS A 78 -11.44 2.52 0.91
C LYS A 78 -11.54 1.30 0.01
N ALA A 79 -10.43 0.89 -0.63
CA ALA A 79 -10.37 -0.30 -1.45
C ALA A 79 -10.67 -1.56 -0.64
N LEU A 80 -10.06 -1.72 0.54
CA LEU A 80 -10.26 -2.87 1.41
C LEU A 80 -11.69 -2.93 1.96
N SER A 81 -12.25 -1.78 2.35
CA SER A 81 -13.65 -1.68 2.78
C SER A 81 -14.61 -2.13 1.67
N MET A 82 -14.42 -1.61 0.45
CA MET A 82 -15.23 -1.97 -0.72
C MET A 82 -15.11 -3.45 -1.06
N ALA A 83 -13.88 -3.97 -1.15
CA ALA A 83 -13.61 -5.37 -1.46
C ALA A 83 -14.22 -6.32 -0.41
N ARG A 84 -14.09 -6.01 0.88
CA ARG A 84 -14.69 -6.80 1.96
C ARG A 84 -16.20 -6.73 1.96
N ASN A 85 -16.80 -5.58 1.63
CA ASN A 85 -18.24 -5.46 1.55
C ASN A 85 -18.84 -6.37 0.47
N VAL A 86 -18.19 -6.46 -0.70
CA VAL A 86 -18.59 -7.39 -1.77
C VAL A 86 -18.34 -8.83 -1.35
N ALA A 87 -17.15 -9.16 -0.86
CA ALA A 87 -16.82 -10.52 -0.42
C ALA A 87 -17.81 -11.04 0.64
N ARG A 88 -18.23 -10.18 1.59
CA ARG A 88 -19.22 -10.54 2.61
C ARG A 88 -20.58 -10.91 2.01
N GLN A 89 -21.02 -10.22 0.96
CA GLN A 89 -22.29 -10.53 0.29
C GLN A 89 -22.23 -11.90 -0.42
N GLU A 90 -21.04 -12.33 -0.81
CA GLU A 90 -20.78 -13.63 -1.46
C GLU A 90 -20.43 -14.74 -0.46
N GLY A 91 -20.52 -14.49 0.86
CA GLY A 91 -20.14 -15.47 1.88
C GLY A 91 -18.63 -15.72 1.99
N ARG A 92 -17.80 -14.87 1.37
CA ARG A 92 -16.33 -14.91 1.45
C ARG A 92 -15.81 -13.97 2.52
N ARG A 93 -14.56 -14.17 2.93
CA ARG A 93 -13.79 -13.25 3.78
C ARG A 93 -12.53 -12.81 3.03
N ILE A 94 -11.98 -11.66 3.42
CA ILE A 94 -10.64 -11.21 3.02
C ILE A 94 -9.89 -10.89 4.31
N ALA A 95 -9.03 -11.81 4.74
CA ALA A 95 -8.29 -11.72 6.00
C ALA A 95 -6.85 -12.25 5.89
N GLY A 96 -6.10 -12.23 7.00
CA GLY A 96 -4.75 -12.80 7.07
C GLY A 96 -3.69 -12.07 6.25
N HIS A 97 -4.00 -10.89 5.72
CA HIS A 97 -3.05 -10.07 4.97
C HIS A 97 -2.02 -9.43 5.90
N ARG A 98 -0.81 -9.21 5.38
CA ARG A 98 0.28 -8.49 6.06
C ARG A 98 0.40 -7.07 5.49
N LEU A 99 0.63 -6.11 6.37
CA LEU A 99 0.85 -4.71 6.00
C LEU A 99 2.31 -4.37 6.33
N ALA A 100 3.11 -4.10 5.32
CA ALA A 100 4.46 -3.57 5.48
C ALA A 100 4.44 -2.07 5.14
N VAL A 101 4.68 -1.22 6.14
CA VAL A 101 4.70 0.23 5.98
C VAL A 101 6.12 0.71 6.21
N VAL A 102 6.70 1.31 5.19
CA VAL A 102 8.09 1.80 5.15
C VAL A 102 8.06 3.31 5.01
N ASP A 103 8.64 4.01 5.97
CA ASP A 103 8.75 5.47 5.96
C ASP A 103 10.01 5.92 6.73
N LEU A 104 10.44 7.17 6.52
CA LEU A 104 11.58 7.77 7.23
C LEU A 104 11.23 8.21 8.65
N ALA A 105 9.94 8.41 8.95
CA ALA A 105 9.49 8.87 10.26
C ALA A 105 9.91 7.87 11.37
N LYS A 106 10.58 8.38 12.40
CA LYS A 106 10.96 7.53 13.54
C LYS A 106 9.72 7.13 14.33
N SER A 107 9.73 5.90 14.84
CA SER A 107 8.72 5.38 15.76
C SER A 107 9.42 4.63 16.88
N ALA A 108 9.06 4.94 18.11
CA ALA A 108 9.50 4.22 19.31
C ALA A 108 8.47 3.16 19.75
N TRP A 109 7.26 3.22 19.20
CA TRP A 109 6.18 2.29 19.46
C TRP A 109 6.28 1.02 18.61
N ASP A 110 6.00 -0.12 19.23
CA ASP A 110 5.83 -1.39 18.54
C ASP A 110 4.41 -1.50 17.97
N TRP A 111 4.25 -1.13 16.70
CA TRP A 111 2.99 -1.20 15.96
C TRP A 111 2.42 -2.61 15.79
N THR A 112 3.16 -3.67 16.13
CA THR A 112 2.61 -5.03 16.18
C THR A 112 1.65 -5.23 17.36
N ARG A 113 1.74 -4.36 18.38
CA ARG A 113 0.89 -4.35 19.57
C ARG A 113 -0.39 -3.52 19.42
N GLY A 114 -0.62 -2.94 18.24
CA GLY A 114 -1.78 -2.09 17.96
C GLY A 114 -1.46 -0.59 18.09
N GLU A 115 -2.51 0.21 18.31
CA GLU A 115 -2.41 1.68 18.42
C GLU A 115 -1.76 2.07 19.78
N PRO A 116 -0.83 3.04 19.79
CA PRO A 116 -0.28 3.58 21.04
C PRO A 116 -1.34 4.37 21.84
N PRO A 117 -1.15 4.59 23.16
CA PRO A 117 -1.96 5.51 23.96
C PRO A 117 -1.87 6.97 23.47
N GLU A 118 -2.87 7.80 23.78
CA GLU A 118 -2.95 9.19 23.28
C GLU A 118 -1.82 10.10 23.79
N GLU A 119 -1.24 9.75 24.94
CA GLU A 119 -0.13 10.45 25.58
C GLU A 119 1.22 10.11 24.92
N HIS A 120 1.28 9.04 24.12
CA HIS A 120 2.49 8.63 23.43
C HIS A 120 2.63 9.37 22.08
N PRO A 121 3.80 9.96 21.75
CA PRO A 121 3.97 10.78 20.54
C PRO A 121 3.60 10.05 19.23
N ASP A 122 3.90 8.74 19.15
CA ASP A 122 3.57 7.94 17.96
C ASP A 122 2.06 7.78 17.70
N TYR A 123 1.18 8.14 18.65
CA TYR A 123 -0.27 8.26 18.39
C TYR A 123 -0.59 9.20 17.24
N TYR A 124 0.27 10.19 17.03
CA TYR A 124 0.15 11.20 15.98
C TYR A 124 0.84 10.79 14.67
N LEU A 125 1.45 9.61 14.58
CA LEU A 125 1.84 8.98 13.30
C LEU A 125 0.59 8.47 12.58
N ARG A 126 -0.17 9.42 12.03
CA ARG A 126 -1.55 9.25 11.55
C ARG A 126 -1.71 8.11 10.54
N PHE A 127 -0.75 7.90 9.66
CA PHE A 127 -0.83 6.84 8.66
C PHE A 127 -0.75 5.44 9.28
N ASN A 128 0.13 5.24 10.27
CA ASN A 128 0.24 3.95 10.97
C ASN A 128 -1.01 3.66 11.80
N LYS A 129 -1.59 4.70 12.42
CA LYS A 129 -2.89 4.61 13.08
C LYS A 129 -4.00 4.17 12.12
N THR A 130 -4.01 4.67 10.89
CA THR A 130 -4.96 4.22 9.86
C THR A 130 -4.70 2.75 9.47
N PHE A 131 -3.45 2.35 9.25
CA PHE A 131 -3.12 0.96 8.92
C PHE A 131 -3.42 -0.03 10.04
N SER A 132 -3.18 0.32 11.31
CA SER A 132 -3.40 -0.57 12.46
C SER A 132 -4.87 -0.96 12.61
N ARG A 133 -5.79 -0.14 12.11
CA ARG A 133 -7.24 -0.36 12.17
C ARG A 133 -7.79 -1.24 11.02
N MET A 134 -6.98 -1.57 10.02
CA MET A 134 -7.44 -2.32 8.83
C MET A 134 -7.43 -3.85 9.00
N GLY A 135 -7.06 -4.32 10.18
CA GLY A 135 -6.82 -5.74 10.47
C GLY A 135 -5.60 -6.27 9.74
N GLY A 136 -5.36 -7.58 9.86
CA GLY A 136 -4.13 -8.20 9.38
C GLY A 136 -2.95 -7.94 10.32
N THR A 137 -1.74 -8.18 9.85
CA THR A 137 -0.52 -8.04 10.65
C THR A 137 0.30 -6.85 10.16
N LEU A 138 0.36 -5.78 10.96
CA LEU A 138 1.15 -4.58 10.66
C LEU A 138 2.62 -4.77 11.05
N ARG A 139 3.52 -4.33 10.17
CA ARG A 139 4.95 -4.15 10.39
C ARG A 139 5.31 -2.75 9.92
N TYR A 140 5.66 -1.90 10.87
CA TYR A 140 6.21 -0.58 10.57
C TYR A 140 7.73 -0.67 10.55
N LEU A 141 8.32 -0.10 9.50
CA LEU A 141 9.75 -0.10 9.27
C LEU A 141 10.19 1.34 9.05
N SER A 142 10.94 1.89 10.01
CA SER A 142 11.52 3.22 9.93
C SER A 142 12.87 3.16 9.18
N LEU A 143 12.86 3.29 7.85
CA LEU A 143 14.08 3.25 7.04
C LEU A 143 14.00 4.04 5.74
N ASP A 144 15.16 4.26 5.13
CA ASP A 144 15.25 4.84 3.78
C ASP A 144 14.64 3.89 2.74
N ASN A 145 13.76 4.43 1.89
CA ASN A 145 13.06 3.68 0.85
C ASN A 145 14.01 3.01 -0.15
N ARG A 146 15.15 3.64 -0.45
CA ARG A 146 16.18 3.08 -1.34
C ARG A 146 16.80 1.84 -0.71
N ASP A 147 17.18 1.93 0.56
CA ASP A 147 17.81 0.81 1.27
C ASP A 147 16.82 -0.34 1.42
N PHE A 148 15.55 -0.05 1.73
CA PHE A 148 14.48 -1.03 1.75
C PHE A 148 14.33 -1.76 0.41
N LEU A 149 14.19 -1.02 -0.70
CA LEU A 149 13.95 -1.61 -2.02
C LEU A 149 15.16 -2.41 -2.51
N LEU A 150 16.38 -1.96 -2.23
CA LEU A 150 17.60 -2.69 -2.56
C LEU A 150 17.72 -3.99 -1.75
N ALA A 151 17.42 -3.96 -0.46
CA ALA A 151 17.40 -5.15 0.38
C ALA A 151 16.33 -6.14 -0.09
N LEU A 152 15.09 -5.66 -0.32
CA LEU A 152 14.00 -6.48 -0.82
C LEU A 152 14.34 -7.13 -2.16
N TRP A 153 14.94 -6.38 -3.09
CA TRP A 153 15.38 -6.93 -4.37
C TRP A 153 16.44 -8.02 -4.19
N ARG A 154 17.42 -7.84 -3.30
CA ARG A 154 18.45 -8.86 -3.03
C ARG A 154 17.84 -10.15 -2.47
N GLU A 155 16.91 -10.04 -1.52
CA GLU A 155 16.23 -11.20 -0.95
C GLU A 155 15.37 -11.94 -1.98
N LEU A 156 14.69 -11.21 -2.87
CA LEU A 156 13.86 -11.81 -3.93
C LEU A 156 14.69 -12.37 -5.10
N ALA A 157 15.89 -11.84 -5.35
CA ALA A 157 16.79 -12.29 -6.40
C ALA A 157 17.70 -13.45 -5.95
N ALA A 158 17.85 -13.65 -4.64
CA ALA A 158 18.54 -14.81 -4.10
C ALA A 158 17.76 -16.10 -4.44
N PRO A 159 18.43 -17.24 -4.66
CA PRO A 159 17.75 -18.51 -4.80
C PRO A 159 16.91 -18.77 -3.54
N THR A 160 15.62 -19.05 -3.69
CA THR A 160 14.74 -19.36 -2.56
C THR A 160 15.36 -20.53 -1.78
N PRO A 161 15.80 -20.35 -0.51
CA PRO A 161 16.20 -21.48 0.29
C PRO A 161 14.99 -22.40 0.48
N PRO A 162 15.17 -23.73 0.56
CA PRO A 162 14.07 -24.65 0.81
C PRO A 162 13.29 -24.17 2.04
N SER A 163 11.98 -24.02 1.88
CA SER A 163 11.10 -23.47 2.91
C SER A 163 11.27 -24.23 4.22
N ALA A 164 11.93 -23.61 5.21
CA ALA A 164 11.83 -24.06 6.58
C ALA A 164 10.40 -23.80 7.06
N PRO A 165 9.72 -24.75 7.71
CA PRO A 165 8.42 -24.50 8.30
C PRO A 165 8.53 -23.31 9.26
N LEU A 166 7.62 -22.34 9.11
CA LEU A 166 7.48 -21.21 10.04
C LEU A 166 7.32 -21.76 11.46
N GLN A 167 8.39 -21.72 12.26
CA GLN A 167 8.29 -21.94 13.69
C GLN A 167 7.68 -20.67 14.30
N VAL A 168 6.42 -20.82 14.71
CA VAL A 168 5.73 -19.84 15.55
C VAL A 168 6.29 -20.01 16.97
N HIS A 169 6.97 -18.99 17.47
CA HIS A 169 7.23 -18.80 18.89
C HIS A 169 6.25 -17.77 19.44
#